data_AF-A0A420VDB0-F1
#
_entry.id   AF-A0A420VDB0-F1
#
_cell.length_a   1.000
_cell.length_b   1.000
_cell.length_c   1.000
_cell.angle_alpha   90.00
_cell.angle_beta   90.00
_cell.angle_gamma   90.00
#
_symmetry.space_group_name_H-M   'P 1'
#
loop_
_entity.id
_entity.type
_entity.pdbx_description
1 polymer ?
#
loop_
_entity_poly.entity_id
_entity_poly.type
_entity_poly.pdbx_seq_one_letter_code
_entity_poly.pdbx_strand_id
1 'polypeptide(L)'
;MFVAKTRSGELFSLLGRSKDSLGKIKRETSFFCPACGEPVILKTGAKKVPHFSHYRHCPVKPEGETETHLLGKKWLFEWLEKQGYRPQLEYFLPDLQQRADVFFERAGKKYALEFQCSPLSLSLLTDRDESYRRSGIIPLWIVLDSRIRKEKGPFFSATDFLSFFIREGPASPFILAFQPDPPMFVKYVHLVPVSKSRFYYQKKTFPLSCGMKEVFRSCPPFDVSELLAVWQREVGRWLIFCHLQRSAKREPALHALYASAIHPTLLPKEVGIPVPRMHAIETHPVLWQALIWLEFFRQRPRGGTFSMEEVKTYLRRSEKTGLEMAEAGPCRRPGSLFPGKKIFAFSGEVRLCPDPGKPIRDRGKTGTFAGRPVAGGTGKIFKRAKGANFDTFSLTIGNNKGIFIDIIHYFDNGNGKRSCMGGFAWQKKR
;
A
#
# COMPACT_ATOMS: atom_id res chain seq x y z
N MET A 1 17.43 -15.99 17.88
CA MET A 1 16.67 -17.01 17.11
C MET A 1 16.11 -18.03 18.10
N PHE A 2 15.00 -18.68 17.80
CA PHE A 2 14.30 -19.64 18.66
C PHE A 2 14.48 -21.10 18.25
N VAL A 3 14.88 -21.36 16.99
CA VAL A 3 15.00 -22.72 16.45
C VAL A 3 16.45 -23.00 16.06
N ALA A 4 17.00 -24.11 16.53
CA ALA A 4 18.33 -24.60 16.17
C ALA A 4 18.29 -26.08 15.76
N LYS A 5 19.39 -26.60 15.20
CA LYS A 5 19.60 -28.04 15.00
C LYS A 5 20.45 -28.61 16.14
N THR A 6 20.13 -29.80 16.61
CA THR A 6 21.01 -30.59 17.49
C THR A 6 22.13 -31.25 16.67
N ARG A 7 23.08 -31.91 17.33
CA ARG A 7 24.11 -32.71 16.66
C ARG A 7 23.55 -33.89 15.85
N SER A 8 22.40 -34.43 16.24
CA SER A 8 21.68 -35.46 15.47
C SER A 8 20.98 -34.92 14.22
N GLY A 9 20.95 -33.59 14.03
CA GLY A 9 20.30 -32.93 12.89
C GLY A 9 18.82 -32.58 13.14
N GLU A 10 18.27 -32.95 14.29
CA GLU A 10 16.88 -32.66 14.65
C GLU A 10 16.67 -31.18 14.99
N LEU A 11 15.51 -30.63 14.59
CA LEU A 11 15.15 -29.26 14.93
C LEU A 11 14.69 -29.16 16.38
N PHE A 12 15.25 -28.18 17.09
CA PHE A 12 14.96 -27.87 18.47
C PHE A 12 14.42 -26.45 18.61
N SER A 13 13.18 -26.33 19.08
CA SER A 13 12.52 -25.06 19.37
C SER A 13 12.57 -24.70 20.86
N LEU A 14 12.84 -23.43 21.15
CA LEU A 14 12.79 -22.85 22.50
C LEU A 14 11.38 -22.43 22.93
N LEU A 15 10.43 -22.27 22.00
CA LEU A 15 9.05 -21.92 22.37
C LEU A 15 8.38 -23.06 23.14
N GLY A 16 7.59 -22.71 24.16
CA GLY A 16 6.88 -23.67 25.01
C GLY A 16 7.72 -24.37 26.09
N ARG A 17 9.02 -24.07 26.20
CA ARG A 17 9.91 -24.69 27.20
C ARG A 17 10.14 -23.80 28.43
N SER A 18 10.21 -24.42 29.61
CA SER A 18 10.55 -23.72 30.85
C SER A 18 12.05 -23.43 30.94
N LYS A 19 12.44 -22.35 31.65
CA LYS A 19 13.85 -21.98 31.81
C LYS A 19 14.68 -23.07 32.51
N ASP A 20 14.08 -23.79 33.46
CA ASP A 20 14.77 -24.87 34.19
C ASP A 20 15.13 -26.04 33.26
N SER A 21 14.20 -26.41 32.36
CA SER A 21 14.48 -27.44 31.35
C SER A 21 15.61 -27.01 30.41
N LEU A 22 15.61 -25.74 30.00
CA LEU A 22 16.64 -25.19 29.12
C LEU A 22 18.02 -25.11 29.79
N GLY A 23 18.07 -24.90 31.11
CA GLY A 23 19.33 -24.88 31.87
C GLY A 23 20.05 -26.22 31.95
N LYS A 24 19.30 -27.34 31.95
CA LYS A 24 19.87 -28.70 31.83
C LYS A 24 20.37 -28.95 30.41
N ILE A 25 19.49 -28.74 29.43
CA ILE A 25 19.77 -28.96 28.00
C ILE A 25 20.98 -28.15 27.52
N LYS A 26 21.14 -26.91 27.99
CA LYS A 26 22.28 -26.05 27.65
C LYS A 26 23.64 -26.67 28.00
N ARG A 27 23.71 -27.50 29.05
CA ARG A 27 24.97 -28.13 29.50
C ARG A 27 25.29 -29.40 28.72
N GLU A 28 24.27 -30.09 28.23
CA GLU A 28 24.39 -31.43 27.65
C GLU A 28 24.36 -31.43 26.12
N THR A 29 23.84 -30.36 25.49
CA THR A 29 23.56 -30.32 24.05
C THR A 29 24.28 -29.18 23.35
N SER A 30 24.97 -29.50 22.26
CA SER A 30 25.46 -28.51 21.30
C SER A 30 24.41 -28.22 20.23
N PHE A 31 24.29 -26.95 19.87
CA PHE A 31 23.31 -26.46 18.91
C PHE A 31 23.98 -25.80 17.72
N PHE A 32 23.36 -25.95 16.55
CA PHE A 32 23.84 -25.45 15.27
C PHE A 32 22.76 -24.66 14.57
N CYS A 33 23.14 -23.66 13.79
CA CYS A 33 22.19 -22.88 13.00
C CYS A 33 21.58 -23.75 11.89
N PRO A 34 20.24 -23.83 11.74
CA PRO A 34 19.63 -24.63 10.68
C PRO A 34 19.99 -24.17 9.27
N ALA A 35 20.36 -22.90 9.15
CA ALA A 35 20.64 -22.20 7.90
C ALA A 35 22.11 -22.29 7.48
N CYS A 36 23.05 -21.84 8.33
CA CYS A 36 24.47 -21.81 7.98
C CYS A 36 25.29 -22.98 8.58
N GLY A 37 24.69 -23.83 9.41
CA GLY A 37 25.38 -24.96 10.05
C GLY A 37 26.33 -24.57 11.19
N GLU A 38 26.65 -23.29 11.36
CA GLU A 38 27.57 -22.81 12.39
C GLU A 38 27.05 -23.02 13.83
N PRO A 39 27.93 -23.24 14.82
CA PRO A 39 27.53 -23.37 16.22
C PRO A 39 26.81 -22.13 16.76
N VAL A 40 25.77 -22.35 17.57
CA VAL A 40 25.00 -21.30 18.25
C VAL A 40 24.94 -21.55 19.75
N ILE A 41 24.88 -20.47 20.52
CA ILE A 41 24.84 -20.50 21.98
C ILE A 41 23.41 -20.35 22.46
N LEU A 42 22.95 -21.24 23.33
CA LEU A 42 21.72 -21.06 24.07
C LEU A 42 21.89 -20.01 25.19
N LYS A 43 21.24 -18.85 25.04
CA LYS A 43 21.19 -17.77 26.03
C LYS A 43 19.89 -17.87 26.84
N THR A 44 20.02 -18.10 28.15
CA THR A 44 18.90 -18.30 29.10
C THR A 44 19.01 -17.31 30.27
N GLY A 45 19.18 -16.02 29.97
CA GLY A 45 19.31 -14.99 30.99
C GLY A 45 18.04 -14.84 31.84
N ALA A 46 18.18 -14.31 33.07
CA ALA A 46 17.05 -14.15 33.99
C ALA A 46 15.95 -13.23 33.43
N LYS A 47 16.32 -12.10 32.83
CA LYS A 47 15.38 -11.08 32.32
C LYS A 47 14.96 -11.28 30.86
N LYS A 48 15.85 -11.81 30.03
CA LYS A 48 15.66 -11.88 28.57
C LYS A 48 14.92 -13.15 28.14
N VAL A 49 14.19 -13.04 27.03
CA VAL A 49 13.59 -14.21 26.37
C VAL A 49 14.72 -15.20 25.97
N PRO A 50 14.60 -16.50 26.31
CA PRO A 50 15.57 -17.50 25.87
C PRO A 50 15.71 -17.51 24.35
N HIS A 51 16.94 -17.48 23.86
CA HIS A 51 17.22 -17.48 22.42
C HIS A 51 18.59 -18.09 22.13
N PHE A 52 18.76 -18.57 20.91
CA PHE A 52 20.07 -18.88 20.34
C PHE A 52 20.71 -17.63 19.74
N SER A 53 22.02 -17.50 19.92
CA SER A 53 22.86 -16.44 19.34
C SER A 53 24.09 -17.04 18.64
N HIS A 54 24.44 -16.53 17.46
CA HIS A 54 25.69 -16.89 16.81
C HIS A 54 26.90 -16.24 17.49
N TYR A 55 28.07 -16.89 17.41
CA TYR A 55 29.36 -16.26 17.75
C TYR A 55 29.84 -15.29 16.66
N ARG A 56 29.55 -15.62 15.39
CA ARG A 56 29.94 -14.86 14.19
C ARG A 56 28.72 -14.49 13.35
N HIS A 57 28.93 -13.70 12.32
CA HIS A 57 27.88 -13.28 11.40
C HIS A 57 27.25 -14.48 10.67
N CYS A 58 25.92 -14.52 10.56
CA CYS A 58 25.20 -15.54 9.79
C CYS A 58 24.92 -15.00 8.39
N PRO A 59 25.43 -15.63 7.31
CA PRO A 59 25.25 -15.12 5.95
C PRO A 59 23.78 -15.17 5.49
N VAL A 60 22.99 -16.11 6.03
CA VAL A 60 21.58 -16.31 5.64
C VAL A 60 20.65 -15.30 6.31
N LYS A 61 20.95 -14.89 7.54
CA LYS A 61 20.21 -13.82 8.24
C LYS A 61 21.21 -12.87 8.88
N PRO A 62 21.74 -11.90 8.10
CA PRO A 62 22.76 -10.95 8.54
C PRO A 62 22.31 -10.11 9.73
N GLU A 63 21.02 -9.84 9.76
CA GLU A 63 20.39 -9.00 10.77
C GLU A 63 20.42 -9.69 12.13
N GLY A 64 21.16 -9.11 13.07
CA GLY A 64 21.16 -9.53 14.45
C GLY A 64 19.76 -9.45 15.05
N GLU A 65 19.35 -10.48 15.79
CA GLU A 65 18.02 -10.47 16.39
C GLU A 65 18.01 -9.68 17.70
N THR A 66 17.22 -8.61 17.73
CA THR A 66 16.97 -7.83 18.96
C THR A 66 15.91 -8.52 19.82
N GLU A 67 15.83 -8.14 21.10
CA GLU A 67 14.78 -8.62 22.01
C GLU A 67 13.38 -8.27 21.50
N THR A 68 13.20 -7.07 20.95
CA THR A 68 11.95 -6.63 20.31
C THR A 68 11.59 -7.52 19.12
N HIS A 69 12.57 -7.88 18.29
CA HIS A 69 12.36 -8.80 17.16
C HIS A 69 11.95 -10.19 17.64
N LEU A 70 12.63 -10.74 18.64
CA LEU A 70 12.28 -12.03 19.25
C LEU A 70 10.86 -12.02 19.82
N LEU A 71 10.51 -11.01 20.61
CA LEU A 71 9.18 -10.89 21.20
C LEU A 71 8.10 -10.76 20.14
N GLY A 72 8.32 -9.93 19.12
CA GLY A 72 7.36 -9.76 18.03
C GLY A 72 7.13 -11.04 17.23
N LYS A 73 8.19 -11.77 16.86
CA LYS A 73 8.08 -13.05 16.17
C LYS A 73 7.31 -14.08 16.98
N LYS A 74 7.60 -14.17 18.29
CA LYS A 74 6.87 -15.06 19.21
C LYS A 74 5.38 -14.75 19.17
N TRP A 75 5.00 -13.48 19.33
CA TRP A 75 3.59 -13.09 19.27
C TRP A 75 2.92 -13.39 17.94
N LEU A 76 3.60 -13.13 16.82
CA LEU A 76 3.07 -13.38 15.48
C LEU A 76 2.90 -14.88 15.20
N PHE A 77 3.82 -15.72 15.69
CA PHE A 77 3.70 -17.17 15.65
C PHE A 77 2.50 -17.67 16.45
N GLU A 78 2.42 -17.30 17.74
CA GLU A 78 1.32 -17.72 18.63
C GLU A 78 -0.04 -17.19 18.14
N TRP A 79 -0.07 -16.00 17.55
CA TRP A 79 -1.26 -15.42 16.94
C TRP A 79 -1.79 -16.26 15.77
N LEU A 80 -0.91 -16.82 14.93
CA LEU A 80 -1.31 -17.71 13.85
C LEU A 80 -1.74 -19.08 14.39
N GLU A 81 -1.01 -19.62 15.36
CA GLU A 81 -1.34 -20.90 15.99
C GLU A 81 -2.73 -20.89 16.63
N LYS A 82 -3.06 -19.84 17.39
CA LYS A 82 -4.38 -19.64 18.01
C LYS A 82 -5.55 -19.59 17.02
N GLN A 83 -5.27 -19.31 15.75
CA GLN A 83 -6.27 -19.29 14.68
C GLN A 83 -6.40 -20.64 13.95
N GLY A 84 -5.71 -21.68 14.41
CA GLY A 84 -5.72 -23.01 13.82
C GLY A 84 -4.82 -23.15 12.57
N TYR A 85 -3.92 -22.19 12.31
CA TYR A 85 -2.85 -22.42 11.34
C TYR A 85 -1.78 -23.34 11.96
N ARG A 86 -0.93 -23.92 11.12
CA ARG A 86 0.23 -24.71 11.53
C ARG A 86 1.52 -23.94 11.20
N PRO A 87 1.81 -22.83 11.90
CA PRO A 87 3.01 -22.04 11.63
C PRO A 87 4.27 -22.80 12.04
N GLN A 88 5.37 -22.48 11.36
CA GLN A 88 6.72 -22.93 11.64
C GLN A 88 7.61 -21.71 11.82
N LEU A 89 8.25 -21.63 12.98
CA LEU A 89 9.09 -20.50 13.33
C LEU A 89 10.48 -20.66 12.70
N GLU A 90 11.05 -19.56 12.19
CA GLU A 90 12.42 -19.52 11.66
C GLU A 90 12.70 -20.60 10.61
N TYR A 91 11.72 -20.83 9.73
CA TYR A 91 11.78 -21.87 8.72
C TYR A 91 12.84 -21.54 7.68
N PHE A 92 13.85 -22.41 7.59
CA PHE A 92 14.90 -22.30 6.58
C PHE A 92 14.40 -22.88 5.26
N LEU A 93 14.55 -22.10 4.19
CA LEU A 93 14.21 -22.44 2.81
C LEU A 93 15.53 -22.62 2.05
N PRO A 94 16.04 -23.86 1.93
CA PRO A 94 17.37 -24.12 1.39
C PRO A 94 17.52 -23.63 -0.05
N ASP A 95 16.50 -23.85 -0.89
CA ASP A 95 16.51 -23.42 -2.30
C ASP A 95 16.65 -21.90 -2.46
N LEU A 96 16.21 -21.15 -1.45
CA LEU A 96 16.26 -19.68 -1.45
C LEU A 96 17.44 -19.13 -0.68
N GLN A 97 18.15 -19.99 0.06
CA GLN A 97 19.13 -19.61 1.08
C GLN A 97 18.57 -18.51 2.01
N GLN A 98 17.30 -18.65 2.41
CA GLN A 98 16.58 -17.67 3.21
C GLN A 98 15.89 -18.30 4.41
N ARG A 99 15.65 -17.50 5.44
CA ARG A 99 14.95 -17.92 6.66
C ARG A 99 13.78 -17.00 6.95
N ALA A 100 12.57 -17.52 6.72
CA ALA A 100 11.33 -16.83 7.04
C ALA A 100 11.15 -16.77 8.56
N ASP A 101 10.69 -15.63 9.10
CA ASP A 101 10.42 -15.53 10.53
C ASP A 101 9.31 -16.47 10.97
N VAL A 102 8.20 -16.50 10.23
CA VAL A 102 7.14 -17.48 10.40
C VAL A 102 6.68 -17.98 9.03
N PHE A 103 6.78 -19.27 8.78
CA PHE A 103 6.27 -19.91 7.58
C PHE A 103 4.97 -20.66 7.89
N PHE A 104 3.99 -20.63 7.00
CA PHE A 104 2.78 -21.44 7.16
C PHE A 104 2.11 -21.71 5.81
N GLU A 105 1.29 -22.75 5.78
CA GLU A 105 0.50 -23.10 4.61
C GLU A 105 -1.00 -22.93 4.89
N ARG A 106 -1.73 -22.47 3.89
CA ARG A 106 -3.18 -22.37 3.95
C ARG A 106 -3.79 -22.52 2.57
N ALA A 107 -4.78 -23.41 2.43
CA ALA A 107 -5.52 -23.61 1.19
C ALA A 107 -4.60 -23.80 -0.03
N GLY A 108 -3.59 -24.66 0.12
CA GLY A 108 -2.60 -24.97 -0.93
C GLY A 108 -1.60 -23.84 -1.25
N LYS A 109 -1.58 -22.76 -0.46
CA LYS A 109 -0.64 -21.64 -0.64
C LYS A 109 0.35 -21.57 0.52
N LYS A 110 1.61 -21.28 0.18
CA LYS A 110 2.71 -21.07 1.12
C LYS A 110 2.84 -19.59 1.46
N TYR A 111 3.08 -19.28 2.72
CA TYR A 111 3.22 -17.91 3.22
C TYR A 111 4.49 -17.77 4.05
N ALA A 112 5.22 -16.68 3.84
CA ALA A 112 6.34 -16.26 4.67
C ALA A 112 5.96 -14.94 5.34
N LEU A 113 5.69 -14.96 6.64
CA LEU A 113 5.47 -13.76 7.45
C LEU A 113 6.80 -13.30 8.00
N GLU A 114 7.17 -12.07 7.67
CA GLU A 114 8.45 -11.44 7.98
C GLU A 114 8.20 -10.23 8.89
N PHE A 115 8.90 -10.16 10.02
CA PHE A 115 8.76 -9.05 10.96
C PHE A 115 10.03 -8.19 10.97
N GLN A 116 9.99 -7.07 10.27
CA GLN A 116 11.17 -6.25 10.05
C GLN A 116 11.32 -5.16 11.13
N CYS A 117 12.33 -5.33 11.99
CA CYS A 117 12.65 -4.40 13.08
C CYS A 117 13.78 -3.42 12.77
N SER A 118 14.67 -3.74 11.83
CA SER A 118 15.84 -2.95 11.46
C SER A 118 15.68 -2.38 10.05
N PRO A 119 16.19 -1.17 9.76
CA PRO A 119 16.33 -0.73 8.38
C PRO A 119 17.23 -1.69 7.60
N LEU A 120 16.78 -2.08 6.42
CA LEU A 120 17.56 -2.80 5.42
C LEU A 120 17.47 -2.00 4.11
N SER A 121 18.45 -2.15 3.21
CA SER A 121 18.37 -1.48 1.92
C SER A 121 17.14 -1.95 1.13
N LEU A 122 16.57 -1.06 0.33
CA LEU A 122 15.43 -1.37 -0.52
C LEU A 122 15.74 -2.53 -1.48
N SER A 123 16.97 -2.59 -2.00
CA SER A 123 17.45 -3.67 -2.86
C SER A 123 17.37 -5.03 -2.18
N LEU A 124 17.93 -5.18 -0.97
CA LEU A 124 17.93 -6.45 -0.23
C LEU A 124 16.51 -6.88 0.17
N LEU A 125 15.65 -5.95 0.58
CA LEU A 125 14.24 -6.26 0.84
C LEU A 125 13.53 -6.73 -0.43
N THR A 126 13.79 -6.07 -1.55
CA THR A 126 13.23 -6.42 -2.86
C THR A 126 13.69 -7.80 -3.30
N ASP A 127 14.98 -8.12 -3.21
CA ASP A 127 15.53 -9.42 -3.58
C ASP A 127 14.94 -10.56 -2.74
N ARG A 128 14.80 -10.35 -1.43
CA ARG A 128 14.13 -11.32 -0.52
C ARG A 128 12.67 -11.54 -0.92
N ASP A 129 11.94 -10.46 -1.09
CA ASP A 129 10.53 -10.46 -1.43
C ASP A 129 10.26 -11.11 -2.82
N GLU A 130 11.14 -10.88 -3.80
CA GLU A 130 11.06 -11.49 -5.11
C GLU A 130 11.43 -12.97 -5.10
N SER A 131 12.47 -13.37 -4.35
CA SER A 131 12.85 -14.77 -4.19
C SER A 131 11.70 -15.63 -3.63
N TYR A 132 10.98 -15.12 -2.62
CA TYR A 132 9.76 -15.78 -2.13
C TYR A 132 8.72 -15.95 -3.25
N ARG A 133 8.40 -14.87 -3.97
CA ARG A 133 7.36 -14.91 -5.01
C ARG A 133 7.71 -15.83 -6.17
N ARG A 134 8.95 -15.81 -6.65
CA ARG A 134 9.43 -16.70 -7.73
C ARG A 134 9.28 -18.18 -7.34
N SER A 135 9.27 -18.46 -6.04
CA SER A 135 9.14 -19.80 -5.46
C SER A 135 7.72 -20.16 -5.02
N GLY A 136 6.72 -19.37 -5.44
CA GLY A 136 5.31 -19.59 -5.10
C GLY A 136 4.96 -19.31 -3.63
N ILE A 137 5.84 -18.65 -2.88
CA ILE A 137 5.64 -18.26 -1.48
C ILE A 137 5.11 -16.82 -1.44
N ILE A 138 4.11 -16.58 -0.61
CA ILE A 138 3.44 -15.29 -0.46
C ILE A 138 4.03 -14.54 0.73
N PRO A 139 4.79 -13.46 0.51
CA PRO A 139 5.42 -12.71 1.59
C PRO A 139 4.45 -11.74 2.28
N LEU A 140 4.43 -11.82 3.62
CA LEU A 140 3.66 -11.00 4.55
C LEU A 140 4.60 -10.20 5.45
N TRP A 141 5.13 -9.11 4.91
CA TRP A 141 5.97 -8.15 5.61
C TRP A 141 5.16 -7.28 6.56
N ILE A 142 5.64 -7.21 7.80
CA ILE A 142 5.14 -6.35 8.87
C ILE A 142 6.32 -5.58 9.43
N VAL A 143 6.17 -4.26 9.57
CA VAL A 143 7.22 -3.39 10.12
C VAL A 143 7.02 -3.18 11.62
N LEU A 144 8.09 -2.97 12.39
CA LEU A 144 7.98 -2.50 13.77
C LEU A 144 7.34 -1.10 13.82
N ASP A 145 6.28 -0.90 14.62
CA ASP A 145 5.54 0.38 14.67
C ASP A 145 6.43 1.59 14.99
N SER A 146 7.41 1.42 15.89
CA SER A 146 8.33 2.50 16.26
C SER A 146 9.29 2.92 15.13
N ARG A 147 9.36 2.17 14.02
CA ARG A 147 10.08 2.58 12.81
C ARG A 147 9.29 3.54 11.93
N ILE A 148 7.99 3.67 12.16
CA ILE A 148 7.18 4.68 11.48
C ILE A 148 7.45 6.02 12.17
N ARG A 149 8.26 6.85 11.52
CA ARG A 149 8.61 8.19 12.00
C ARG A 149 7.41 9.12 11.87
N LYS A 150 6.57 9.10 12.91
CA LYS A 150 5.40 9.97 13.05
C LYS A 150 5.87 11.43 13.13
N GLU A 151 5.17 12.30 12.43
CA GLU A 151 5.34 13.74 12.48
C GLU A 151 4.17 14.40 13.21
N LYS A 152 4.22 15.74 13.35
CA LYS A 152 3.10 16.50 13.92
C LYS A 152 1.85 16.34 13.05
N GLY A 153 0.75 15.89 13.67
CA GLY A 153 -0.52 15.63 13.00
C GLY A 153 -0.60 14.22 12.39
N PRO A 154 -1.51 13.99 11.44
CA PRO A 154 -1.73 12.67 10.82
C PRO A 154 -0.71 12.38 9.71
N PHE A 155 0.59 12.57 10.01
CA PHE A 155 1.66 12.45 9.03
C PHE A 155 2.80 11.55 9.49
N PHE A 156 3.45 10.87 8.55
CA PHE A 156 4.73 10.21 8.76
C PHE A 156 5.70 10.53 7.63
N SER A 157 6.98 10.39 7.92
CA SER A 157 8.05 10.46 6.92
C SER A 157 8.36 9.05 6.39
N ALA A 158 8.18 8.85 5.09
CA ALA A 158 8.57 7.65 4.37
C ALA A 158 10.03 7.76 3.91
N THR A 159 10.86 6.87 4.44
CA THR A 159 12.16 6.53 3.84
C THR A 159 11.97 5.44 2.78
N ASP A 160 12.98 5.19 1.95
CA ASP A 160 12.95 4.08 0.97
C ASP A 160 12.63 2.74 1.64
N PHE A 161 13.17 2.53 2.84
CA PHE A 161 12.84 1.40 3.70
C PHE A 161 11.34 1.32 4.01
N LEU A 162 10.70 2.42 4.45
CA LEU A 162 9.28 2.39 4.80
C LEU A 162 8.38 2.26 3.56
N SER A 163 8.79 2.85 2.44
CA SER A 163 8.12 2.78 1.14
C SER A 163 7.97 1.35 0.62
N PHE A 164 8.87 0.43 1.00
CA PHE A 164 8.76 -1.00 0.72
C PHE A 164 7.52 -1.64 1.37
N PHE A 165 7.09 -1.16 2.53
CA PHE A 165 5.96 -1.77 3.26
C PHE A 165 4.58 -1.30 2.77
N ILE A 166 4.54 -0.35 1.83
CA ILE A 166 3.29 0.11 1.23
C ILE A 166 2.72 -1.01 0.34
N ARG A 167 1.55 -1.51 0.74
CA ARG A 167 0.81 -2.59 0.07
C ARG A 167 -0.48 -2.07 -0.52
N GLU A 168 -0.82 -2.58 -1.69
CA GLU A 168 -2.15 -2.36 -2.26
C GLU A 168 -3.20 -3.17 -1.50
N GLY A 169 -4.19 -2.47 -0.94
CA GLY A 169 -5.38 -3.06 -0.33
C GLY A 169 -6.60 -2.99 -1.25
N PRO A 170 -7.68 -3.72 -0.94
CA PRO A 170 -8.93 -3.66 -1.71
C PRO A 170 -9.57 -2.27 -1.74
N ALA A 171 -9.41 -1.49 -0.66
CA ALA A 171 -10.01 -0.16 -0.51
C ALA A 171 -8.97 0.97 -0.64
N SER A 172 -7.82 0.84 0.01
CA SER A 172 -6.74 1.84 -0.04
C SER A 172 -5.37 1.19 0.18
N PRO A 173 -4.28 1.84 -0.26
CA PRO A 173 -2.94 1.43 0.11
C PRO A 173 -2.75 1.49 1.63
N PHE A 174 -1.95 0.56 2.16
CA PHE A 174 -1.71 0.48 3.60
C PHE A 174 -0.30 0.00 3.93
N ILE A 175 0.17 0.34 5.14
CA ILE A 175 1.32 -0.27 5.81
C ILE A 175 0.78 -1.03 7.02
N LEU A 176 1.17 -2.30 7.15
CA LEU A 176 0.88 -3.08 8.35
C LEU A 176 2.11 -3.07 9.25
N ALA A 177 1.92 -2.60 10.48
CA ALA A 177 2.93 -2.55 11.51
C ALA A 177 2.53 -3.38 12.73
N PHE A 178 3.51 -3.73 13.56
CA PHE A 178 3.32 -4.46 14.80
C PHE A 178 4.08 -3.79 15.94
N GLN A 179 3.41 -3.66 17.08
CA GLN A 179 3.99 -3.25 18.34
C GLN A 179 4.07 -4.50 19.23
N PRO A 180 5.27 -4.97 19.64
CA PRO A 180 5.39 -6.18 20.45
C PRO A 180 5.00 -6.00 21.93
N ASP A 181 5.00 -4.78 22.44
CA ASP A 181 4.75 -4.47 23.85
C ASP A 181 4.05 -3.11 24.04
N PRO A 182 2.76 -3.09 24.47
CA PRO A 182 1.85 -4.24 24.50
C PRO A 182 1.59 -4.77 23.07
N PRO A 183 1.33 -6.09 22.92
CA PRO A 183 1.24 -6.73 21.62
C PRO A 183 -0.01 -6.33 20.84
N MET A 184 0.17 -5.63 19.72
CA MET A 184 -0.93 -5.23 18.85
C MET A 184 -0.48 -4.93 17.42
N PHE A 185 -1.39 -5.11 16.46
CA PHE A 185 -1.20 -4.62 15.10
C PHE A 185 -1.63 -3.15 15.00
N VAL A 186 -0.90 -2.39 14.19
CA VAL A 186 -1.25 -1.03 13.81
C VAL A 186 -1.24 -0.97 12.29
N LYS A 187 -2.39 -0.65 11.69
CA LYS A 187 -2.54 -0.55 10.25
C LYS A 187 -2.70 0.91 9.87
N TYR A 188 -1.76 1.42 9.08
CA TYR A 188 -1.78 2.75 8.50
C TYR A 188 -2.44 2.63 7.13
N VAL A 189 -3.54 3.32 6.90
CA VAL A 189 -4.37 3.23 5.68
C VAL A 189 -4.55 4.62 5.08
N HIS A 190 -5.14 4.66 3.88
CA HIS A 190 -5.45 5.92 3.19
C HIS A 190 -4.20 6.79 3.02
N LEU A 191 -3.12 6.12 2.61
CA LEU A 191 -1.81 6.74 2.46
C LEU A 191 -1.83 7.74 1.30
N VAL A 192 -1.67 9.02 1.62
CA VAL A 192 -1.69 10.11 0.63
C VAL A 192 -0.37 10.89 0.72
N PRO A 193 0.51 10.83 -0.29
CA PRO A 193 1.74 11.63 -0.30
C PRO A 193 1.39 13.11 -0.41
N VAL A 194 1.95 13.92 0.47
CA VAL A 194 1.94 15.40 0.39
C VAL A 194 3.30 15.97 -0.02
N SER A 195 4.33 15.11 -0.09
CA SER A 195 5.63 15.38 -0.70
C SER A 195 6.29 14.04 -1.09
N LYS A 196 7.53 14.08 -1.60
CA LYS A 196 8.31 12.87 -1.96
C LYS A 196 8.44 11.87 -0.79
N SER A 197 8.57 12.37 0.43
CA SER A 197 8.85 11.55 1.61
C SER A 197 7.85 11.73 2.74
N ARG A 198 6.73 12.44 2.54
CA ARG A 198 5.78 12.74 3.61
C ARG A 198 4.37 12.33 3.24
N PHE A 199 3.75 11.53 4.10
CA PHE A 199 2.47 10.90 3.83
C PHE A 199 1.47 11.24 4.91
N TYR A 200 0.27 11.68 4.49
CA TYR A 200 -0.93 11.64 5.33
C TYR A 200 -1.37 10.19 5.49
N TYR A 201 -1.93 9.87 6.67
CA TYR A 201 -2.52 8.57 6.95
C TYR A 201 -3.69 8.66 7.92
N GLN A 202 -4.55 7.65 7.88
CA GLN A 202 -5.38 7.26 9.02
C GLN A 202 -4.90 5.93 9.57
N LYS A 203 -5.20 5.60 10.83
CA LYS A 203 -4.77 4.33 11.43
C LYS A 203 -5.92 3.58 12.09
N LYS A 204 -5.81 2.25 12.08
CA LYS A 204 -6.64 1.33 12.87
C LYS A 204 -5.75 0.35 13.62
N THR A 205 -6.06 0.13 14.89
CA THR A 205 -5.37 -0.84 15.74
C THR A 205 -6.15 -2.16 15.80
N PHE A 206 -5.44 -3.26 15.98
CA PHE A 206 -6.05 -4.58 16.16
C PHE A 206 -5.36 -5.33 17.31
N PRO A 207 -6.10 -5.78 18.33
CA PRO A 207 -5.57 -6.72 19.32
C PRO A 207 -5.25 -8.07 18.67
N LEU A 208 -4.44 -8.89 19.35
CA LEU A 208 -4.12 -10.26 18.89
C LEU A 208 -5.34 -11.20 18.86
N SER A 209 -6.48 -10.82 19.45
CA SER A 209 -7.73 -11.57 19.32
C SER A 209 -8.34 -11.48 17.91
N CYS A 210 -7.99 -10.46 17.13
CA CYS A 210 -8.45 -10.32 15.76
C CYS A 210 -7.79 -11.35 14.84
N GLY A 211 -8.57 -11.93 13.92
CA GLY A 211 -8.05 -12.90 12.96
C GLY A 211 -7.22 -12.25 11.84
N MET A 212 -6.35 -13.04 11.20
CA MET A 212 -5.51 -12.59 10.08
C MET A 212 -6.31 -11.98 8.94
N LYS A 213 -7.46 -12.58 8.57
CA LYS A 213 -8.32 -12.00 7.52
C LYS A 213 -8.81 -10.60 7.90
N GLU A 214 -9.16 -10.39 9.16
CA GLU A 214 -9.65 -9.10 9.66
C GLU A 214 -8.55 -8.05 9.63
N VAL A 215 -7.37 -8.35 10.20
CA VAL A 215 -6.21 -7.44 10.23
C VAL A 215 -5.84 -6.98 8.80
N PHE A 216 -5.77 -7.92 7.85
CA PHE A 216 -5.37 -7.61 6.48
C PHE A 216 -6.48 -6.97 5.64
N ARG A 217 -7.77 -7.28 5.86
CA ARG A 217 -8.87 -6.77 5.01
C ARG A 217 -9.60 -5.54 5.57
N SER A 218 -9.66 -5.40 6.88
CA SER A 218 -10.37 -4.27 7.50
C SER A 218 -9.73 -2.95 7.06
N CYS A 219 -10.56 -2.00 6.67
CA CYS A 219 -10.18 -0.63 6.39
C CYS A 219 -11.24 0.28 7.03
N PRO A 220 -10.85 1.26 7.87
CA PRO A 220 -11.80 2.26 8.34
C PRO A 220 -12.40 3.04 7.15
N PRO A 221 -13.64 3.57 7.29
CA PRO A 221 -14.20 4.50 6.33
C PRO A 221 -13.24 5.66 6.07
N PHE A 222 -13.24 6.15 4.84
CA PHE A 222 -12.38 7.26 4.45
C PHE A 222 -13.06 8.58 4.77
N ASP A 223 -12.45 9.40 5.64
CA ASP A 223 -12.94 10.75 5.91
C ASP A 223 -12.37 11.74 4.89
N VAL A 224 -13.17 12.02 3.87
CA VAL A 224 -12.81 12.96 2.80
C VAL A 224 -12.66 14.40 3.33
N SER A 225 -13.49 14.79 4.30
CA SER A 225 -13.50 16.16 4.82
C SER A 225 -12.22 16.46 5.58
N GLU A 226 -11.80 15.53 6.44
CA GLU A 226 -10.54 15.63 7.18
C GLU A 226 -9.35 15.68 6.23
N LEU A 227 -9.29 14.76 5.24
CA LEU A 227 -8.21 14.79 4.25
C LEU A 227 -8.17 16.16 3.57
N LEU A 228 -9.32 16.73 3.20
CA LEU A 228 -9.32 17.95 2.41
C LEU A 228 -8.87 19.18 3.16
N ALA A 229 -9.30 19.34 4.40
CA ALA A 229 -8.83 20.41 5.25
C ALA A 229 -7.29 20.33 5.40
N VAL A 230 -6.77 19.13 5.61
CA VAL A 230 -5.32 18.89 5.70
C VAL A 230 -4.63 19.16 4.37
N TRP A 231 -5.16 18.62 3.27
CA TRP A 231 -4.59 18.70 1.94
C TRP A 231 -4.47 20.13 1.43
N GLN A 232 -5.52 20.94 1.58
CA GLN A 232 -5.52 22.34 1.16
C GLN A 232 -4.42 23.14 1.88
N ARG A 233 -4.21 22.86 3.17
CA ARG A 233 -3.14 23.47 3.95
C ARG A 233 -1.75 23.06 3.44
N GLU A 234 -1.56 21.78 3.14
CA GLU A 234 -0.24 21.30 2.67
C GLU A 234 0.08 21.80 1.26
N VAL A 235 -0.91 21.83 0.34
CA VAL A 235 -0.74 22.45 -0.98
C VAL A 235 -0.43 23.94 -0.86
N GLY A 236 -1.13 24.67 0.01
CA GLY A 236 -0.87 26.09 0.25
C GLY A 236 0.56 26.34 0.77
N ARG A 237 1.02 25.55 1.73
CA ARG A 237 2.41 25.60 2.24
C ARG A 237 3.42 25.32 1.15
N TRP A 238 3.16 24.33 0.30
CA TRP A 238 4.06 23.98 -0.78
C TRP A 238 4.12 25.08 -1.86
N LEU A 239 3.00 25.71 -2.20
CA LEU A 239 2.98 26.85 -3.13
C LEU A 239 3.80 28.04 -2.60
N ILE A 240 3.72 28.32 -1.29
CA ILE A 240 4.56 29.33 -0.63
C ILE A 240 6.04 28.93 -0.70
N PHE A 241 6.37 27.65 -0.46
CA PHE A 241 7.72 27.12 -0.60
C PHE A 241 8.28 27.34 -2.01
N CYS A 242 7.49 27.04 -3.06
CA CYS A 242 7.89 27.27 -4.45
C CYS A 242 8.20 28.73 -4.75
N HIS A 243 7.46 29.66 -4.13
CA HIS A 243 7.69 31.09 -4.30
C HIS A 243 8.97 31.57 -3.59
N LEU A 244 9.21 31.10 -2.36
CA LEU A 244 10.26 31.63 -1.49
C LEU A 244 11.62 30.95 -1.65
N GLN A 245 11.65 29.65 -1.99
CA GLN A 245 12.87 28.85 -1.88
C GLN A 245 13.63 28.75 -3.21
N ARG A 246 14.92 29.11 -3.20
CA ARG A 246 15.80 29.00 -4.37
C ARG A 246 15.99 27.54 -4.83
N SER A 247 15.92 26.58 -3.91
CA SER A 247 16.01 25.15 -4.24
C SER A 247 14.80 24.66 -5.05
N ALA A 248 13.60 25.19 -4.78
CA ALA A 248 12.40 24.87 -5.56
C ALA A 248 12.57 25.27 -7.02
N LYS A 249 13.27 26.38 -7.29
CA LYS A 249 13.58 26.82 -8.65
C LYS A 249 14.50 25.88 -9.41
N ARG A 250 15.14 24.89 -8.78
CA ARG A 250 15.97 23.89 -9.51
C ARG A 250 15.15 22.69 -10.00
N GLU A 251 13.89 22.61 -9.62
CA GLU A 251 12.99 21.52 -9.99
C GLU A 251 12.62 21.60 -11.49
N PRO A 252 12.97 20.59 -12.31
CA PRO A 252 12.70 20.61 -13.76
C PRO A 252 11.22 20.81 -14.09
N ALA A 253 10.32 20.18 -13.33
CA ALA A 253 8.89 20.32 -13.51
C ALA A 253 8.40 21.77 -13.26
N LEU A 254 9.02 22.48 -12.31
CA LEU A 254 8.71 23.87 -12.04
C LEU A 254 9.25 24.80 -13.13
N HIS A 255 10.43 24.50 -13.67
CA HIS A 255 10.98 25.20 -14.84
C HIS A 255 10.07 25.09 -16.06
N ALA A 256 9.49 23.92 -16.35
CA ALA A 256 8.55 23.74 -17.46
C ALA A 256 7.30 24.63 -17.33
N LEU A 257 6.78 24.80 -16.11
CA LEU A 257 5.68 25.72 -15.83
C LEU A 257 6.07 27.17 -16.10
N TYR A 258 7.22 27.60 -15.60
CA TYR A 258 7.71 28.97 -15.82
C TYR A 258 8.05 29.26 -17.28
N ALA A 259 8.66 28.32 -18.00
CA ALA A 259 8.91 28.42 -19.44
C ALA A 259 7.59 28.57 -20.24
N SER A 260 6.50 28.01 -19.72
CA SER A 260 5.15 28.15 -20.28
C SER A 260 4.38 29.37 -19.76
N ALA A 261 5.06 30.31 -19.10
CA ALA A 261 4.52 31.51 -18.47
C ALA A 261 3.41 31.24 -17.44
N ILE A 262 3.44 30.09 -16.77
CA ILE A 262 2.46 29.71 -15.74
C ILE A 262 3.13 29.72 -14.37
N HIS A 263 2.62 30.58 -13.49
CA HIS A 263 2.98 30.54 -12.09
C HIS A 263 2.19 29.44 -11.35
N PRO A 264 2.78 28.67 -10.41
CA PRO A 264 2.07 27.60 -9.69
C PRO A 264 0.76 28.02 -9.00
N THR A 265 0.67 29.27 -8.56
CA THR A 265 -0.56 29.81 -7.94
C THR A 265 -1.69 30.08 -8.94
N LEU A 266 -1.38 30.07 -10.24
CA LEU A 266 -2.33 30.22 -11.34
C LEU A 266 -2.73 28.86 -11.95
N LEU A 267 -2.27 27.76 -11.37
CA LEU A 267 -2.71 26.43 -11.77
C LEU A 267 -4.23 26.31 -11.57
N PRO A 268 -4.92 25.64 -12.49
CA PRO A 268 -6.36 25.53 -12.43
C PRO A 268 -6.76 24.59 -11.28
N LYS A 269 -8.03 24.66 -10.86
CA LYS A 269 -8.51 24.01 -9.63
C LYS A 269 -8.48 22.48 -9.69
N GLU A 270 -8.39 21.93 -10.89
CA GLU A 270 -8.27 20.51 -11.20
C GLU A 270 -6.87 19.98 -10.89
N VAL A 271 -5.86 20.86 -10.79
CA VAL A 271 -4.48 20.50 -10.45
C VAL A 271 -4.27 20.57 -8.94
N GLY A 272 -3.62 19.54 -8.40
CA GLY A 272 -3.39 19.38 -6.97
C GLY A 272 -4.60 18.83 -6.23
N ILE A 273 -5.41 17.97 -6.86
CA ILE A 273 -6.48 17.21 -6.19
C ILE A 273 -5.90 15.85 -5.74
N PRO A 274 -6.17 15.38 -4.51
CA PRO A 274 -5.71 14.06 -4.11
C PRO A 274 -6.48 12.99 -4.90
N VAL A 275 -5.75 12.09 -5.55
CA VAL A 275 -6.32 11.01 -6.37
C VAL A 275 -5.92 9.63 -5.83
N PRO A 276 -6.75 8.59 -6.05
CA PRO A 276 -6.40 7.24 -5.64
C PRO A 276 -5.04 6.81 -6.19
N ARG A 277 -4.26 6.11 -5.37
CA ARG A 277 -2.96 5.52 -5.72
C ARG A 277 -1.87 6.48 -6.20
N MET A 278 -1.98 7.77 -5.88
CA MET A 278 -0.95 8.76 -6.24
C MET A 278 0.42 8.54 -5.56
N HIS A 279 0.52 7.64 -4.56
CA HIS A 279 1.79 7.19 -3.97
C HIS A 279 2.71 6.45 -4.96
N ALA A 280 2.21 6.13 -6.16
CA ALA A 280 3.00 5.55 -7.25
C ALA A 280 3.90 6.56 -7.99
N ILE A 281 3.76 7.86 -7.75
CA ILE A 281 4.57 8.92 -8.37
C ILE A 281 5.39 9.61 -7.27
N GLU A 282 6.70 9.71 -7.44
CA GLU A 282 7.62 10.32 -6.46
C GLU A 282 7.65 11.84 -6.56
N THR A 283 7.48 12.37 -7.78
CA THR A 283 7.35 13.81 -8.01
C THR A 283 6.23 14.40 -7.13
N HIS A 284 6.41 15.63 -6.66
CA HIS A 284 5.42 16.28 -5.80
C HIS A 284 4.02 16.26 -6.44
N PRO A 285 2.96 15.93 -5.68
CA PRO A 285 1.58 15.81 -6.17
C PRO A 285 1.09 16.89 -7.12
N VAL A 286 1.35 18.14 -6.76
CA VAL A 286 0.92 19.29 -7.54
C VAL A 286 1.71 19.41 -8.84
N LEU A 287 3.00 19.08 -8.83
CA LEU A 287 3.87 19.20 -10.00
C LEU A 287 3.53 18.17 -11.07
N TRP A 288 3.41 16.90 -10.71
CA TRP A 288 3.10 15.89 -11.72
C TRP A 288 1.71 16.10 -12.33
N GLN A 289 0.73 16.55 -11.53
CA GLN A 289 -0.59 16.92 -12.03
C GLN A 289 -0.52 18.14 -12.94
N ALA A 290 0.30 19.14 -12.58
CA ALA A 290 0.51 20.33 -13.39
C ALA A 290 1.17 20.01 -14.74
N LEU A 291 2.14 19.09 -14.78
CA LEU A 291 2.77 18.63 -16.02
C LEU A 291 1.77 17.93 -16.93
N ILE A 292 1.00 16.96 -16.40
CA ILE A 292 -0.08 16.31 -17.18
C ILE A 292 -1.07 17.36 -17.67
N TRP A 293 -1.45 18.33 -16.84
CA TRP A 293 -2.33 19.39 -17.27
C TRP A 293 -1.75 20.25 -18.39
N LEU A 294 -0.50 20.69 -18.24
CA LEU A 294 0.18 21.55 -19.18
C LEU A 294 0.37 20.89 -20.54
N GLU A 295 0.85 19.66 -20.55
CA GLU A 295 1.30 18.99 -21.77
C GLU A 295 0.21 18.11 -22.40
N PHE A 296 -0.75 17.62 -21.63
CA PHE A 296 -1.81 16.73 -22.12
C PHE A 296 -3.17 17.41 -22.21
N PHE A 297 -3.66 18.01 -21.12
CA PHE A 297 -5.04 18.53 -21.09
C PHE A 297 -5.17 19.88 -21.79
N ARG A 298 -4.25 20.81 -21.56
CA ARG A 298 -4.31 22.18 -22.11
C ARG A 298 -4.28 22.21 -23.64
N GLN A 299 -3.63 21.24 -24.28
CA GLN A 299 -3.49 21.16 -25.72
C GLN A 299 -4.74 20.60 -26.43
N ARG A 300 -5.72 20.08 -25.68
CA ARG A 300 -6.89 19.43 -26.26
C ARG A 300 -8.06 20.40 -26.45
N PRO A 301 -8.83 20.26 -27.55
CA PRO A 301 -10.05 21.03 -27.73
C PRO A 301 -11.07 20.68 -26.65
N ARG A 302 -11.85 21.68 -26.23
CA ARG A 302 -13.02 21.46 -25.35
C ARG A 302 -13.99 20.50 -26.04
N GLY A 303 -14.62 19.59 -25.28
CA GLY A 303 -15.43 18.52 -25.89
C GLY A 303 -14.62 17.31 -26.35
N GLY A 304 -13.30 17.42 -26.41
CA GLY A 304 -12.41 16.36 -26.88
C GLY A 304 -12.42 15.13 -25.98
N THR A 305 -12.17 13.98 -26.59
CA THR A 305 -11.96 12.70 -25.90
C THR A 305 -10.49 12.32 -25.97
N PHE A 306 -10.08 11.44 -25.07
CA PHE A 306 -8.78 10.79 -25.13
C PHE A 306 -8.89 9.35 -24.66
N SER A 307 -8.03 8.52 -25.22
CA SER A 307 -7.85 7.13 -24.86
C SER A 307 -6.81 6.99 -23.75
N MET A 308 -6.84 5.84 -23.08
CA MET A 308 -5.83 5.53 -22.08
C MET A 308 -4.44 5.34 -22.67
N GLU A 309 -4.34 4.82 -23.89
CA GLU A 309 -3.05 4.60 -24.54
C GLU A 309 -2.36 5.93 -24.85
N GLU A 310 -3.11 6.98 -25.15
CA GLU A 310 -2.55 8.34 -25.28
C GLU A 310 -1.96 8.83 -23.96
N VAL A 311 -2.64 8.62 -22.83
CA VAL A 311 -2.13 9.00 -21.50
C VAL A 311 -0.88 8.20 -21.14
N LYS A 312 -0.88 6.88 -21.35
CA LYS A 312 0.30 6.02 -21.08
C LYS A 312 1.48 6.39 -21.96
N THR A 313 1.23 6.67 -23.23
CA THR A 313 2.27 7.11 -24.17
C THR A 313 2.85 8.45 -23.75
N TYR A 314 2.01 9.36 -23.28
CA TYR A 314 2.43 10.61 -22.68
C TYR A 314 3.31 10.39 -21.44
N LEU A 315 2.87 9.57 -20.47
CA LEU A 315 3.64 9.30 -19.25
C LEU A 315 5.03 8.71 -19.55
N ARG A 316 5.11 7.75 -20.48
CA ARG A 316 6.39 7.19 -20.95
C ARG A 316 7.32 8.21 -21.61
N ARG A 317 6.76 9.24 -22.26
CA ARG A 317 7.55 10.35 -22.83
C ARG A 317 7.99 11.33 -21.75
N SER A 318 7.14 11.59 -20.75
CA SER A 318 7.40 12.56 -19.67
C SER A 318 8.30 12.04 -18.55
N GLU A 319 8.55 10.72 -18.48
CA GLU A 319 9.72 10.18 -17.75
C GLU A 319 11.04 10.81 -18.25
N LYS A 320 11.12 11.22 -19.53
CA LYS A 320 12.27 11.94 -20.08
C LYS A 320 12.28 13.44 -19.73
N THR A 321 11.18 14.00 -19.24
CA THR A 321 11.03 15.44 -18.89
C THR A 321 11.06 15.70 -17.38
N GLY A 322 11.32 14.68 -16.56
CA GLY A 322 11.56 14.82 -15.11
C GLY A 322 10.46 14.27 -14.20
N LEU A 323 9.47 13.54 -14.74
CA LEU A 323 8.50 12.79 -13.93
C LEU A 323 9.16 11.54 -13.34
N GLU A 324 9.36 11.51 -12.02
CA GLU A 324 9.90 10.36 -11.31
C GLU A 324 8.76 9.44 -10.89
N MET A 325 8.72 8.25 -11.49
CA MET A 325 7.86 7.16 -11.04
C MET A 325 8.47 6.52 -9.80
N ALA A 326 7.63 6.19 -8.82
CA ALA A 326 8.14 5.46 -7.66
C ALA A 326 8.66 4.10 -8.12
N GLU A 327 9.86 3.72 -7.67
CA GLU A 327 10.32 2.35 -7.84
C GLU A 327 9.25 1.42 -7.28
N ALA A 328 8.73 0.54 -8.13
CA ALA A 328 7.67 -0.38 -7.76
C ALA A 328 8.23 -1.46 -6.84
N GLY A 329 8.40 -1.12 -5.56
CA GLY A 329 8.74 -2.06 -4.51
C GLY A 329 7.77 -3.25 -4.57
N PRO A 330 8.26 -4.49 -4.45
CA PRO A 330 7.48 -5.67 -4.82
C PRO A 330 6.20 -5.88 -3.98
N CYS A 331 6.10 -5.29 -2.77
CA CYS A 331 4.86 -5.21 -1.99
C CYS A 331 3.72 -4.39 -2.64
N ARG A 332 4.04 -3.51 -3.60
CA ARG A 332 3.06 -2.75 -4.40
C ARG A 332 2.45 -3.57 -5.53
N ARG A 333 2.97 -4.77 -5.81
CA ARG A 333 2.41 -5.70 -6.82
C ARG A 333 1.22 -6.46 -6.21
N PRO A 334 0.16 -6.76 -6.99
CA PRO A 334 -0.97 -7.52 -6.49
C PRO A 334 -0.52 -8.89 -5.97
N GLY A 335 -0.59 -9.11 -4.66
CA GLY A 335 -0.32 -10.41 -4.06
C GLY A 335 -1.50 -11.37 -4.25
N SER A 336 -1.22 -12.67 -4.40
CA SER A 336 -2.20 -13.74 -4.59
C SER A 336 -3.13 -14.01 -3.39
N LEU A 337 -3.06 -13.20 -2.33
CA LEU A 337 -4.12 -13.05 -1.32
C LEU A 337 -5.42 -12.47 -1.89
N PHE A 338 -5.32 -11.78 -3.02
CA PHE A 338 -6.43 -11.17 -3.74
C PHE A 338 -6.39 -11.63 -5.20
N PRO A 339 -6.82 -12.86 -5.51
CA PRO A 339 -6.92 -13.32 -6.89
C PRO A 339 -7.97 -12.48 -7.62
N GLY A 340 -7.55 -11.79 -8.67
CA GLY A 340 -8.43 -11.01 -9.54
C GLY A 340 -8.35 -9.50 -9.29
N LYS A 341 -7.42 -8.85 -9.99
CA LYS A 341 -7.59 -7.55 -10.69
C LYS A 341 -6.21 -7.05 -11.10
N LYS A 342 -6.00 -6.79 -12.39
CA LYS A 342 -4.86 -6.00 -12.88
C LYS A 342 -5.08 -4.57 -12.36
N ILE A 343 -4.22 -4.11 -11.47
CA ILE A 343 -4.45 -2.87 -10.68
C ILE A 343 -4.09 -1.59 -11.46
N PHE A 344 -3.38 -1.71 -12.58
CA PHE A 344 -3.16 -0.62 -13.53
C PHE A 344 -4.13 -0.74 -14.71
N ALA A 345 -5.43 -0.60 -14.42
CA ALA A 345 -6.42 -0.33 -15.44
C ALA A 345 -7.07 1.01 -15.10
N PHE A 346 -6.39 2.10 -15.47
CA PHE A 346 -7.16 3.27 -15.86
C PHE A 346 -7.89 2.85 -17.14
N SER A 347 -9.13 2.40 -17.06
CA SER A 347 -9.98 2.25 -18.24
C SER A 347 -11.11 3.26 -18.12
N GLY A 348 -11.31 4.05 -19.16
CA GLY A 348 -12.39 5.03 -19.22
C GLY A 348 -12.11 6.04 -20.31
N GLU A 349 -13.11 6.32 -21.15
CA GLU A 349 -13.14 7.53 -21.96
C GLU A 349 -13.45 8.70 -21.03
N VAL A 350 -12.47 9.59 -20.83
CA VAL A 350 -12.73 10.85 -20.12
C VAL A 350 -13.12 11.88 -21.18
N ARG A 351 -14.36 12.36 -21.12
CA ARG A 351 -14.83 13.45 -21.98
C ARG A 351 -14.53 14.78 -21.30
N LEU A 352 -13.86 15.69 -21.99
CA LEU A 352 -13.80 17.09 -21.57
C LEU A 352 -15.18 17.69 -21.85
N CYS A 353 -15.92 18.06 -20.82
CA CYS A 353 -17.30 18.51 -20.99
C CYS A 353 -17.36 19.77 -21.89
N PRO A 354 -18.17 19.77 -22.96
CA PRO A 354 -18.47 21.00 -23.70
C PRO A 354 -19.40 21.90 -22.86
N ASP A 355 -19.27 23.20 -23.06
CA ASP A 355 -19.92 24.34 -22.35
C ASP A 355 -21.35 24.05 -21.81
N PRO A 356 -21.67 24.35 -20.52
CA PRO A 356 -22.89 23.89 -19.84
C PRO A 356 -24.14 24.77 -20.10
N GLY A 357 -24.17 25.51 -21.21
CA GLY A 357 -25.23 26.49 -21.53
C GLY A 357 -26.49 25.92 -22.18
N LYS A 358 -26.53 24.63 -22.52
CA LYS A 358 -27.76 23.98 -23.04
C LYS A 358 -28.06 22.72 -22.23
N PRO A 359 -29.24 22.63 -21.59
CA PRO A 359 -29.61 21.41 -20.87
C PRO A 359 -29.70 20.26 -21.87
N ILE A 360 -28.95 19.19 -21.61
CA ILE A 360 -29.31 17.88 -22.16
C ILE A 360 -30.65 17.55 -21.48
N ARG A 361 -31.74 17.67 -22.25
CA ARG A 361 -33.07 17.23 -21.81
C ARG A 361 -33.05 15.72 -21.70
N ASP A 362 -32.62 15.21 -20.56
CA ASP A 362 -32.91 13.84 -20.18
C ASP A 362 -34.23 13.85 -19.39
N ARG A 363 -35.32 13.44 -20.04
CA ARG A 363 -36.61 13.20 -19.35
C ARG A 363 -36.51 11.82 -18.67
N GLY A 364 -35.74 11.75 -17.59
CA GLY A 364 -35.66 10.61 -16.68
C GLY A 364 -35.91 11.07 -15.25
N LYS A 365 -37.05 10.67 -14.68
CA LYS A 365 -37.57 11.15 -13.40
C LYS A 365 -36.57 10.97 -12.25
N THR A 366 -36.41 12.03 -11.45
CA THR A 366 -35.97 11.95 -10.05
C THR A 366 -36.89 11.01 -9.29
N GLY A 367 -36.36 9.92 -8.74
CA GLY A 367 -37.14 8.92 -8.01
C GLY A 367 -36.43 8.50 -6.73
N THR A 368 -36.93 8.98 -5.60
CA THR A 368 -36.84 8.37 -4.28
C THR A 368 -37.37 6.94 -4.32
N PHE A 369 -36.68 5.99 -3.69
CA PHE A 369 -37.15 4.60 -3.59
C PHE A 369 -38.07 4.44 -2.37
N ALA A 370 -39.36 4.20 -2.62
CA ALA A 370 -40.24 3.38 -1.80
C ALA A 370 -41.32 2.72 -2.70
N GLY A 371 -41.42 1.39 -2.67
CA GLY A 371 -42.63 0.62 -3.03
C GLY A 371 -42.81 0.09 -4.48
N ARG A 372 -42.58 -1.23 -4.63
CA ARG A 372 -43.29 -2.28 -5.44
C ARG A 372 -43.65 -2.10 -6.94
N PRO A 373 -43.90 -3.21 -7.69
CA PRO A 373 -43.52 -3.36 -9.10
C PRO A 373 -44.69 -3.21 -10.09
N VAL A 374 -44.44 -2.67 -11.28
CA VAL A 374 -45.31 -2.86 -12.47
C VAL A 374 -44.46 -2.94 -13.74
N ALA A 375 -44.89 -3.84 -14.63
CA ALA A 375 -44.27 -4.30 -15.86
C ALA A 375 -44.39 -3.34 -17.05
N GLY A 376 -43.54 -3.58 -18.06
CA GLY A 376 -43.78 -3.21 -19.46
C GLY A 376 -43.18 -1.87 -19.92
N GLY A 377 -42.21 -1.93 -20.83
CA GLY A 377 -41.69 -0.73 -21.50
C GLY A 377 -40.36 -0.96 -22.21
N THR A 378 -40.43 -1.42 -23.45
CA THR A 378 -39.30 -1.69 -24.35
C THR A 378 -38.55 -0.42 -24.76
N GLY A 379 -37.23 -0.37 -24.52
CA GLY A 379 -36.31 0.64 -25.04
C GLY A 379 -34.97 0.00 -25.43
N LYS A 380 -34.53 0.25 -26.66
CA LYS A 380 -33.50 -0.50 -27.40
C LYS A 380 -32.16 -0.67 -26.68
N ILE A 381 -31.73 -1.93 -26.57
CA ILE A 381 -30.40 -2.37 -26.13
C ILE A 381 -29.42 -2.19 -27.30
N PHE A 382 -28.39 -1.33 -27.14
CA PHE A 382 -27.22 -1.41 -28.02
C PHE A 382 -26.40 -2.66 -27.64
N LYS A 383 -26.19 -3.56 -28.62
CA LYS A 383 -25.44 -4.80 -28.47
C LYS A 383 -24.01 -4.52 -27.99
N ARG A 384 -23.65 -5.26 -26.94
CA ARG A 384 -22.43 -5.22 -26.13
C ARG A 384 -21.34 -6.06 -26.79
N ALA A 385 -20.11 -5.54 -26.87
CA ALA A 385 -18.94 -6.41 -27.05
C ALA A 385 -18.81 -7.28 -25.78
N LYS A 386 -18.97 -8.60 -25.93
CA LYS A 386 -18.78 -9.56 -24.84
C LYS A 386 -17.30 -9.58 -24.44
N GLY A 387 -17.00 -9.43 -23.14
CA GLY A 387 -15.73 -9.93 -22.58
C GLY A 387 -14.83 -8.95 -21.82
N ALA A 388 -15.19 -7.68 -21.62
CA ALA A 388 -14.32 -6.75 -20.91
C ALA A 388 -14.99 -6.12 -19.67
N ASN A 389 -14.37 -6.34 -18.51
CA ASN A 389 -14.61 -5.60 -17.27
C ASN A 389 -13.92 -4.23 -17.40
N PHE A 390 -14.69 -3.15 -17.49
CA PHE A 390 -14.17 -1.79 -17.48
C PHE A 390 -14.64 -1.05 -16.23
N ASP A 391 -13.71 -0.40 -15.54
CA ASP A 391 -14.02 0.80 -14.76
C ASP A 391 -14.38 1.92 -15.75
N THR A 392 -15.24 2.88 -15.39
CA THR A 392 -15.58 4.02 -16.26
C THR A 392 -15.43 5.30 -15.45
N PHE A 393 -14.66 6.27 -15.95
CA PHE A 393 -14.44 7.57 -15.32
C PHE A 393 -15.23 8.64 -16.08
N SER A 394 -16.05 9.44 -15.41
CA SER A 394 -16.68 10.63 -16.01
C SER A 394 -16.30 11.89 -15.23
N LEU A 395 -15.64 12.83 -15.91
CA LEU A 395 -15.33 14.16 -15.36
C LEU A 395 -16.39 15.14 -15.86
N THR A 396 -17.20 15.72 -14.97
CA THR A 396 -18.23 16.70 -15.34
C THR A 396 -17.92 18.05 -14.68
N ILE A 397 -17.65 19.07 -15.50
CA ILE A 397 -17.28 20.42 -15.05
C ILE A 397 -18.53 21.32 -15.18
N GLY A 398 -19.13 21.73 -14.05
CA GLY A 398 -20.31 22.60 -14.02
C GLY A 398 -19.95 24.06 -13.74
N ASN A 399 -20.61 25.01 -14.42
CA ASN A 399 -20.41 26.43 -14.14
C ASN A 399 -21.00 26.85 -12.77
N ASN A 400 -20.19 27.60 -12.02
CA ASN A 400 -20.53 28.40 -10.84
C ASN A 400 -21.06 27.72 -9.55
N LYS A 401 -21.16 26.37 -9.44
CA LYS A 401 -21.53 25.71 -8.17
C LYS A 401 -20.75 24.44 -7.79
N GLY A 402 -19.55 24.22 -8.33
CA GLY A 402 -18.64 23.13 -7.91
C GLY A 402 -18.26 22.17 -9.04
N ILE A 403 -17.16 21.44 -8.84
CA ILE A 403 -16.62 20.43 -9.78
C ILE A 403 -17.06 19.05 -9.29
N PHE A 404 -17.85 18.31 -10.07
CA PHE A 404 -18.25 16.95 -9.73
C PHE A 404 -17.33 15.93 -10.41
N ILE A 405 -16.50 15.23 -9.64
CA ILE A 405 -15.65 14.13 -10.13
C ILE A 405 -16.32 12.81 -9.73
N ASP A 406 -17.18 12.27 -10.59
CA ASP A 406 -17.80 10.96 -10.35
C ASP A 406 -16.83 9.83 -10.68
N ILE A 407 -16.26 9.23 -9.62
CA ILE A 407 -15.53 7.95 -9.70
C ILE A 407 -16.53 6.85 -9.37
N ILE A 408 -17.13 6.23 -10.39
CA ILE A 408 -18.08 5.12 -10.20
C ILE A 408 -17.32 3.80 -10.28
N HIS A 409 -17.13 3.15 -9.13
CA HIS A 409 -16.62 1.78 -9.07
C HIS A 409 -17.76 0.79 -9.31
N TYR A 410 -17.74 0.10 -10.45
CA TYR A 410 -18.63 -1.04 -10.68
C TYR A 410 -17.94 -2.33 -10.21
N PHE A 411 -18.56 -3.01 -9.25
CA PHE A 411 -18.20 -4.38 -8.90
C PHE A 411 -19.22 -5.36 -9.50
N ASP A 412 -18.72 -6.46 -10.07
CA ASP A 412 -19.52 -7.62 -10.43
C ASP A 412 -19.46 -8.61 -9.26
N ASN A 413 -20.61 -8.85 -8.62
CA ASN A 413 -20.71 -9.76 -7.47
C ASN A 413 -20.90 -11.24 -7.91
N GLY A 414 -20.63 -11.58 -9.17
CA GLY A 414 -20.69 -12.96 -9.66
C GLY A 414 -22.11 -13.49 -9.93
N ASN A 415 -23.15 -12.70 -9.63
CA ASN A 415 -24.56 -13.05 -9.86
C ASN A 415 -25.21 -12.25 -10.99
N GLY A 416 -24.43 -11.60 -11.86
CA GLY A 416 -24.94 -10.80 -12.98
C GLY A 416 -25.67 -9.50 -12.58
N LYS A 417 -25.75 -9.18 -11.28
CA LYS A 417 -26.22 -7.89 -10.75
C LYS A 417 -25.02 -7.05 -10.31
N ARG A 418 -24.88 -5.86 -10.89
CA ARG A 418 -23.92 -4.83 -10.48
C ARG A 418 -24.53 -3.97 -9.37
N SER A 419 -23.80 -3.78 -8.28
CA SER A 419 -24.18 -2.86 -7.20
C SER A 419 -23.20 -1.68 -7.18
N CYS A 420 -23.74 -0.46 -7.17
CA CYS A 420 -22.98 0.80 -7.08
C CYS A 420 -22.47 0.99 -5.64
N MET A 421 -21.15 1.11 -5.46
CA MET A 421 -20.63 1.79 -4.26
C MET A 421 -20.49 3.27 -4.64
N GLY A 422 -21.08 4.14 -3.80
CA GLY A 422 -21.42 5.52 -4.13
C GLY A 422 -20.33 6.32 -4.85
N GLY A 423 -20.78 7.16 -5.79
CA GLY A 423 -19.97 8.19 -6.42
C GLY A 423 -19.61 9.29 -5.41
N PHE A 424 -18.39 9.81 -5.52
CA PHE A 424 -17.91 10.91 -4.69
C PHE A 424 -18.21 12.24 -5.36
N ALA A 425 -19.25 12.93 -4.91
CA ALA A 425 -19.49 14.32 -5.31
C ALA A 425 -18.51 15.25 -4.58
N TRP A 426 -17.68 15.96 -5.33
CA TRP A 426 -16.76 16.96 -4.79
C TRP A 426 -17.42 18.34 -4.81
N GLN A 427 -17.48 19.02 -3.66
CA GLN A 427 -17.97 20.39 -3.57
C GLN A 427 -16.99 21.24 -2.76
N LYS A 428 -16.12 21.99 -3.44
CA LYS A 428 -15.35 23.06 -2.80
C LYS A 428 -16.27 24.27 -2.66
N LYS A 429 -16.82 24.52 -1.45
CA LYS A 429 -17.45 25.81 -1.13
C LYS A 429 -16.36 26.89 -1.02
N ARG A 430 -16.75 28.12 -1.39
CA ARG A 430 -15.91 29.29 -1.65
C ARG A 430 -14.87 29.57 -0.57
#